data_AF-A0A9E4AXX1-F1
#
_entry.id   AF-A0A9E4AXX1-F1
#
_cell.length_a   1.000
_cell.length_b   1.000
_cell.length_c   1.000
_cell.angle_alpha   90.00
_cell.angle_beta   90.00
_cell.angle_gamma   90.00
#
_symmetry.space_group_name_H-M   'P 1'
#
loop_
_entity.id
_entity.type
_entity.pdbx_description
1 polymer ?
#
loop_
_entity_poly.entity_id
_entity_poly.type
_entity_poly.pdbx_seq_one_letter_code
_entity_poly.pdbx_strand_id
1 'polypeptide(L)'
;NTLGILVPCVLLVTLLSQDYLYFKIENGGRPKWREAFEVVQAEKKPTDKVVLSEPEMGRYYLPELTSIYIGGLLDDSEAFEREWETSGRKRLWFLVDVASFNVFDADVAVRNWIRQRGRMVK
;
A
#
# COMPACT_ATOMS: atom_id res chain seq x y z
N ASN A 1 -18.49 -38.91 -2.80
CA ASN A 1 -17.76 -38.00 -3.71
C ASN A 1 -16.90 -37.00 -2.92
N THR A 2 -16.15 -37.48 -1.93
CA THR A 2 -15.39 -36.67 -0.95
C THR A 2 -14.01 -36.22 -1.46
N LEU A 3 -13.39 -37.00 -2.36
CA LEU A 3 -12.14 -36.62 -3.02
C LEU A 3 -12.27 -35.33 -3.86
N GLY A 4 -13.42 -35.12 -4.51
CA GLY A 4 -13.66 -33.96 -5.36
C GLY A 4 -13.72 -32.62 -4.62
N ILE A 5 -14.00 -32.62 -3.31
CA ILE A 5 -14.03 -31.41 -2.46
C ILE A 5 -12.67 -31.21 -1.76
N LEU A 6 -11.96 -32.31 -1.46
CA LEU A 6 -10.66 -32.27 -0.81
C LEU A 6 -9.59 -31.57 -1.66
N VAL A 7 -9.57 -31.82 -2.97
CA VAL A 7 -8.63 -31.18 -3.89
C VAL A 7 -8.77 -29.65 -3.90
N PRO A 8 -9.95 -29.04 -4.12
CA PRO A 8 -10.10 -27.58 -4.08
C PRO A 8 -9.84 -27.00 -2.69
N CYS A 9 -10.17 -27.70 -1.60
CA CYS A 9 -9.83 -27.25 -0.25
C CYS A 9 -8.31 -27.20 -0.02
N VAL A 10 -7.56 -28.22 -0.45
CA VAL A 10 -6.10 -28.23 -0.35
C VAL A 10 -5.50 -27.10 -1.18
N LEU A 11 -5.99 -26.88 -2.41
CA LEU A 11 -5.53 -25.79 -3.26
C LEU A 11 -5.77 -24.41 -2.64
N LEU A 12 -6.99 -24.16 -2.13
CA LEU A 12 -7.32 -22.92 -1.43
C LEU A 12 -6.43 -22.69 -0.22
N VAL A 13 -6.21 -23.73 0.60
CA VAL A 13 -5.32 -23.63 1.77
C VAL A 13 -3.89 -23.31 1.33
N THR A 14 -3.38 -23.95 0.28
CA THR A 14 -2.02 -23.67 -0.21
C THR A 14 -1.86 -22.26 -0.76
N LEU A 15 -2.83 -21.76 -1.54
CA LEU A 15 -2.83 -20.40 -2.07
C LEU A 15 -2.86 -19.36 -0.94
N LEU A 16 -3.80 -19.50 0.00
CA LEU A 16 -3.90 -18.58 1.15
C LEU A 16 -2.68 -18.66 2.06
N SER A 17 -2.08 -19.84 2.19
CA SER A 17 -0.85 -20.02 2.97
C SER A 17 0.34 -19.32 2.33
N GLN A 18 0.43 -19.30 0.99
CA GLN A 18 1.50 -18.61 0.28
C GLN A 18 1.45 -17.10 0.53
N ASP A 19 0.29 -16.46 0.36
CA ASP A 19 0.14 -15.02 0.63
C ASP A 19 0.46 -14.71 2.09
N TYR A 20 -0.05 -15.55 3.00
CA TYR A 20 0.22 -15.42 4.43
C TYR A 20 1.72 -15.54 4.76
N LEU A 21 2.40 -16.55 4.22
CA LEU A 21 3.83 -16.78 4.43
C LEU A 21 4.66 -15.63 3.84
N TYR A 22 4.34 -15.21 2.62
CA TYR A 22 5.04 -14.13 1.92
C TYR A 22 4.96 -12.82 2.70
N PHE A 23 3.76 -12.42 3.14
CA PHE A 23 3.63 -11.17 3.89
C PHE A 23 4.09 -11.31 5.34
N LYS A 24 3.80 -12.42 6.03
CA LYS A 24 4.13 -12.55 7.46
C LYS A 24 5.59 -12.88 7.73
N ILE A 25 6.21 -13.74 6.92
CA ILE A 25 7.57 -14.24 7.14
C ILE A 25 8.57 -13.45 6.29
N GLU A 26 8.27 -13.24 5.01
CA GLU A 26 9.18 -12.54 4.09
C GLU A 26 8.97 -11.02 4.10
N ASN A 27 8.00 -10.50 4.88
CA ASN A 27 7.63 -9.09 4.94
C ASN A 27 7.32 -8.50 3.54
N GLY A 28 6.79 -9.32 2.62
CA GLY A 28 6.56 -8.94 1.24
C GLY A 28 7.84 -8.62 0.46
N GLY A 29 8.96 -9.24 0.83
CA GLY A 29 10.27 -9.03 0.22
C GLY A 29 10.94 -7.69 0.57
N ARG A 30 10.41 -6.94 1.56
CA ARG A 30 10.88 -5.58 1.89
C ARG A 30 11.13 -5.41 3.39
N PRO A 31 12.40 -5.35 3.84
CA PRO A 31 12.78 -5.58 5.23
C PRO A 31 12.33 -4.54 6.26
N LYS A 32 11.62 -3.47 5.86
CA LYS A 32 11.12 -2.41 6.78
C LYS A 32 9.65 -2.06 6.58
N TRP A 33 8.94 -2.78 5.72
CA TRP A 33 7.55 -2.45 5.43
C TRP A 33 6.65 -2.68 6.63
N ARG A 34 6.84 -3.78 7.37
CA ARG A 34 6.08 -4.05 8.58
C ARG A 34 6.18 -2.92 9.60
N GLU A 35 7.40 -2.46 9.89
CA GLU A 35 7.65 -1.33 10.81
C GLU A 35 6.93 -0.06 10.33
N ALA A 36 6.99 0.24 9.03
CA ALA A 36 6.30 1.39 8.45
C ALA A 36 4.77 1.29 8.59
N PHE A 37 4.20 0.10 8.39
CA PHE A 37 2.76 -0.13 8.58
C PHE A 37 2.35 -0.04 10.05
N GLU A 38 3.20 -0.47 10.99
CA GLU A 38 2.97 -0.34 12.43
C GLU A 38 2.89 1.14 12.86
N VAL A 39 3.73 2.01 12.29
CA VAL A 39 3.65 3.47 12.51
C VAL A 39 2.29 4.02 12.07
N VAL A 40 1.83 3.65 10.87
CA VAL A 40 0.51 4.09 10.39
C VAL A 40 -0.61 3.53 11.27
N GLN A 41 -0.52 2.25 11.64
CA GLN A 41 -1.52 1.58 12.47
C GLN A 41 -1.70 2.27 13.83
N ALA A 42 -0.62 2.80 14.41
CA ALA A 42 -0.66 3.53 15.68
C ALA A 42 -1.32 4.91 15.58
N GLU A 43 -1.18 5.59 14.44
CA GLU A 43 -1.63 6.99 14.27
C GLU A 43 -2.86 7.17 13.36
N LYS A 44 -3.32 6.11 12.68
CA LYS A 44 -4.37 6.20 11.65
C LYS A 44 -5.70 6.68 12.23
N LYS A 45 -6.47 7.35 11.39
CA LYS A 45 -7.89 7.66 11.61
C LYS A 45 -8.74 6.89 10.61
N PRO A 46 -10.02 6.59 10.92
CA PRO A 46 -10.89 5.82 10.03
C PRO A 46 -11.08 6.41 8.63
N THR A 47 -10.91 7.72 8.48
CA THR A 47 -11.05 8.42 7.19
C THR A 47 -9.74 8.55 6.42
N ASP A 48 -8.63 8.09 6.98
CA ASP A 48 -7.35 8.14 6.30
C ASP A 48 -7.32 7.17 5.12
N LYS A 49 -6.43 7.43 4.17
CA LYS A 49 -6.12 6.51 3.09
C LYS A 49 -4.62 6.25 3.05
N VAL A 50 -4.22 5.13 2.46
CA VAL A 50 -2.81 4.77 2.27
C VAL A 50 -2.49 4.70 0.79
N VAL A 51 -1.42 5.37 0.37
CA VAL A 51 -0.93 5.42 -1.01
C VAL A 51 0.34 4.57 -1.09
N LEU A 52 0.32 3.58 -1.99
CA LEU A 52 1.33 2.52 -2.07
C LEU A 52 1.72 2.25 -3.53
N SER A 53 2.95 1.79 -3.74
CA SER A 53 3.34 1.18 -5.02
C SER A 53 2.75 -0.22 -5.20
N GLU A 54 2.32 -0.87 -4.13
CA GLU A 54 1.66 -2.18 -4.15
C GLU A 54 0.44 -2.13 -3.21
N PRO A 55 -0.78 -1.85 -3.73
CA PRO A 55 -1.98 -1.70 -2.91
C PRO A 55 -2.34 -2.95 -2.10
N GLU A 56 -1.94 -4.14 -2.55
CA GLU A 56 -2.18 -5.39 -1.82
C GLU A 56 -1.57 -5.39 -0.43
N MET A 57 -0.43 -4.71 -0.27
CA MET A 57 0.21 -4.54 1.04
C MET A 57 -0.68 -3.79 2.01
N GLY A 58 -1.31 -2.71 1.55
CA GLY A 58 -2.23 -1.92 2.38
C GLY A 58 -3.48 -2.72 2.73
N ARG A 59 -4.00 -3.50 1.78
CA ARG A 59 -5.11 -4.43 2.04
C ARG A 59 -4.76 -5.50 3.07
N TYR A 60 -3.52 -5.99 3.09
CA TYR A 60 -3.06 -6.99 4.06
C TYR A 60 -2.79 -6.38 5.45
N TYR A 61 -2.03 -5.28 5.52
CA TYR A 61 -1.54 -4.71 6.78
C TYR A 61 -2.49 -3.70 7.42
N LEU A 62 -3.32 -3.02 6.64
CA LEU A 62 -4.24 -1.97 7.07
C LEU A 62 -5.62 -2.14 6.39
N PRO A 63 -6.31 -3.29 6.57
CA PRO A 63 -7.53 -3.60 5.82
C PRO A 63 -8.68 -2.61 6.02
N GLU A 64 -8.63 -1.79 7.09
CA GLU A 64 -9.64 -0.77 7.39
C GLU A 64 -9.41 0.55 6.64
N LEU A 65 -8.24 0.74 6.02
CA LEU A 65 -7.93 1.93 5.23
C LEU A 65 -8.06 1.65 3.74
N THR A 66 -8.56 2.64 2.99
CA THR A 66 -8.55 2.55 1.53
C THR A 66 -7.12 2.61 1.01
N SER A 67 -6.71 1.56 0.30
CA SER A 67 -5.42 1.50 -0.39
C SER A 67 -5.54 2.08 -1.80
N ILE A 68 -4.70 3.07 -2.11
CA ILE A 68 -4.61 3.75 -3.40
C ILE A 68 -3.28 3.40 -4.05
N TYR A 69 -3.32 3.07 -5.34
CA TYR A 69 -2.10 2.89 -6.13
C TYR A 69 -1.45 4.23 -6.47
N ILE A 70 -0.15 4.36 -6.25
CA ILE A 70 0.59 5.59 -6.51
C ILE A 70 0.69 5.94 -8.01
N GLY A 71 0.44 4.99 -8.90
CA GLY A 71 0.41 5.22 -10.35
C GLY A 71 -0.44 6.42 -10.76
N GLY A 72 -1.58 6.64 -10.12
CA GLY A 72 -2.43 7.81 -10.44
C GLY A 72 -1.72 9.16 -10.24
N LEU A 73 -0.82 9.25 -9.25
CA LEU A 73 -0.02 10.46 -9.02
C LEU A 73 1.16 10.58 -10.01
N LEU A 74 1.69 9.45 -10.50
CA LEU A 74 2.75 9.40 -11.51
C LEU A 74 2.21 9.74 -12.91
N ASP A 75 1.02 9.24 -13.23
CA ASP A 75 0.40 9.38 -14.55
C ASP A 75 -0.22 10.76 -14.74
N ASP A 76 -0.95 11.27 -13.74
CA ASP A 76 -1.61 12.58 -13.78
C ASP A 76 -1.76 13.18 -12.37
N SER A 77 -0.74 13.94 -11.95
CA SER A 77 -0.73 14.58 -10.63
C SER A 77 -1.85 15.62 -10.44
N GLU A 78 -2.32 16.28 -11.51
CA GLU A 78 -3.38 17.28 -11.43
C GLU A 78 -4.75 16.62 -11.24
N ALA A 79 -5.01 15.50 -11.93
CA ALA A 79 -6.21 14.70 -11.70
C ALA A 79 -6.22 14.12 -10.28
N PHE A 80 -5.09 13.57 -9.82
CA PHE A 80 -4.96 13.05 -8.46
C PHE A 80 -5.26 14.14 -7.41
N GLU A 81 -4.69 15.34 -7.60
CA GLU A 81 -4.90 16.47 -6.70
C GLU A 81 -6.36 16.92 -6.68
N ARG A 82 -7.02 17.05 -7.84
CA ARG A 82 -8.45 17.38 -7.91
C ARG A 82 -9.32 16.34 -7.20
N GLU A 83 -9.04 15.05 -7.37
CA GLU A 83 -9.79 13.98 -6.72
C GLU A 83 -9.59 14.01 -5.20
N TRP A 84 -8.35 14.25 -4.75
CA TRP A 84 -8.03 14.43 -3.35
C TRP A 84 -8.76 15.62 -2.72
N GLU A 85 -8.78 16.77 -3.40
CA GLU A 85 -9.53 17.94 -2.97
C GLU A 85 -11.03 17.67 -2.87
N THR A 86 -11.61 17.04 -3.90
CA THR A 86 -13.03 16.69 -3.95
C THR A 86 -13.41 15.68 -2.87
N SER A 87 -12.47 14.83 -2.43
CA SER A 87 -12.67 13.91 -1.30
C SER A 87 -12.73 14.59 0.08
N GLY A 88 -12.57 15.92 0.13
CA GLY A 88 -12.49 16.69 1.37
C GLY A 88 -11.10 16.63 2.00
N ARG A 89 -10.04 16.49 1.17
CA ARG A 89 -8.63 16.46 1.58
C ARG A 89 -8.37 15.48 2.73
N LYS A 90 -8.88 14.26 2.60
CA LYS A 90 -8.61 13.18 3.57
C LYS A 90 -7.11 12.99 3.73
N ARG A 91 -6.63 12.72 4.96
CA ARG A 91 -5.20 12.53 5.21
C ARG A 91 -4.71 11.28 4.45
N LEU A 92 -3.61 11.44 3.74
CA LEU A 92 -2.97 10.39 2.96
C LEU A 92 -1.66 9.96 3.65
N TRP A 93 -1.47 8.65 3.80
CA TRP A 93 -0.21 8.05 4.23
C TRP A 93 0.53 7.51 3.01
N PHE A 94 1.72 8.02 2.72
CA PHE A 94 2.54 7.54 1.61
C PHE A 94 3.55 6.52 2.13
N LEU A 95 3.35 5.25 1.80
CA LEU A 95 4.27 4.16 2.13
C LEU A 95 4.93 3.71 0.85
N VAL A 96 6.17 4.14 0.67
CA VAL A 96 6.86 4.04 -0.62
C VAL A 96 8.24 3.43 -0.43
N ASP A 97 8.60 2.52 -1.32
CA ASP A 97 9.94 1.98 -1.37
C ASP A 97 10.87 2.87 -2.19
N VAL A 98 12.05 3.17 -1.64
CA VAL A 98 13.03 4.06 -2.26
C VAL A 98 13.57 3.46 -3.56
N ALA A 99 13.79 2.14 -3.61
CA ALA A 99 14.31 1.50 -4.82
C ALA A 99 13.29 1.60 -5.96
N SER A 100 12.01 1.36 -5.69
CA SER A 100 10.94 1.52 -6.68
C SER A 100 10.77 2.99 -7.11
N PHE A 101 10.83 3.95 -6.18
CA PHE A 101 10.81 5.39 -6.49
C PHE A 101 11.93 5.82 -7.44
N ASN A 102 13.14 5.27 -7.28
CA ASN A 102 14.25 5.58 -8.18
C ASN A 102 14.05 5.10 -9.61
N VAL A 103 13.14 4.15 -9.84
CA VAL A 103 12.82 3.63 -11.17
C VAL A 103 11.69 4.42 -11.82
N PHE A 104 10.56 4.60 -11.12
CA PHE A 104 9.36 5.19 -11.73
C PHE A 104 9.20 6.71 -11.52
N ASP A 105 9.91 7.32 -10.57
CA ASP A 105 9.90 8.76 -10.28
C ASP A 105 11.33 9.32 -10.44
N ALA A 106 11.94 9.03 -11.60
CA ALA A 106 13.35 9.34 -11.85
C ALA A 106 13.64 10.85 -11.86
N ASP A 107 12.67 11.67 -12.29
CA ASP A 107 12.73 13.13 -12.31
C ASP A 107 12.35 13.79 -10.97
N VAL A 108 12.06 12.96 -9.96
CA VAL A 108 11.71 13.33 -8.57
C VAL A 108 10.45 14.21 -8.44
N ALA A 109 9.60 14.27 -9.46
CA ALA A 109 8.40 15.08 -9.46
C ALA A 109 7.41 14.68 -8.35
N VAL A 110 7.11 13.39 -8.23
CA VAL A 110 6.20 12.86 -7.21
C VAL A 110 6.79 13.01 -5.81
N ARG A 111 8.09 12.73 -5.64
CA ARG A 111 8.81 12.98 -4.38
C ARG A 111 8.69 14.42 -3.93
N ASN A 112 8.87 15.37 -4.84
CA ASN A 112 8.75 16.78 -4.52
C ASN A 112 7.32 17.16 -4.17
N TRP A 113 6.32 16.65 -4.90
CA TRP A 113 4.90 16.85 -4.60
C TRP A 113 4.57 16.39 -3.16
N ILE A 114 5.00 15.18 -2.79
CA ILE A 114 4.77 14.61 -1.45
C ILE A 114 5.48 15.45 -0.38
N ARG A 115 6.74 15.88 -0.61
CA ARG A 115 7.50 16.68 0.36
C ARG A 115 6.93 18.08 0.58
N GLN A 116 6.36 18.69 -0.46
CA GLN A 116 5.75 20.02 -0.37
C GLN A 116 4.43 20.03 0.40
N ARG A 117 3.68 18.91 0.37
CA ARG A 117 2.35 18.80 0.98
C ARG A 117 2.31 17.96 2.26
N GLY A 118 3.37 17.20 2.49
CA GLY A 118 3.46 16.23 3.57
C GLY A 118 4.61 16.51 4.51
N ARG A 119 4.76 15.59 5.47
CA ARG A 119 5.92 15.52 6.35
C ARG A 119 6.35 14.07 6.47
N MET A 120 7.65 13.86 6.65
CA MET A 120 8.16 12.55 7.00
C MET A 120 7.75 12.23 8.45
N VAL A 121 7.25 11.02 8.67
CA VAL A 121 7.00 10.46 10.01
C VAL A 121 8.13 9.49 10.28
N LYS A 122 8.73 9.59 11.47
CA LYS A 122 9.85 8.76 11.91
C LYS A 122 9.36 7.67 12.84
#